data_AF-A0A426YFP0-F1
#
_entry.id   AF-A0A426YFP0-F1
#
_cell.length_a   1.000
_cell.length_b   1.000
_cell.length_c   1.000
_cell.angle_alpha   90.00
_cell.angle_beta   90.00
_cell.angle_gamma   90.00
#
_symmetry.space_group_name_H-M   'P 1'
#
loop_
_entity.id
_entity.type
_entity.pdbx_description
1 polymer ?
#
loop_
_entity_poly.entity_id
_entity_poly.type
_entity_poly.pdbx_seq_one_letter_code
_entity_poly.pdbx_strand_id
1 'polypeptide(L)'
;MGKGGGCFPSKRRQRGPGLASDRATTVGSDAHVPAREKTEGSAEIVEPAVPPLAVEHKLKIFIVFYSMYGHVEALARQIKKGVDGTEGVEGALYRVAETLPSDVLEKMLAPPKDPAIPVIAASELAEADGILFGFPTRYGCMAAQIKAFFDSTGQLWREQKLAGKPAGLFVSTGTQGGGQETTA
;
A
#
# COMPACT_ATOMS: atom_id res chain seq x y z
N MET A 1 13.26 26.63 -23.32
CA MET A 1 11.88 27.14 -23.24
C MET A 1 10.98 26.08 -22.62
N GLY A 2 10.06 26.47 -21.73
CA GLY A 2 9.03 25.60 -21.15
C GLY A 2 8.92 25.68 -19.62
N LYS A 3 8.47 26.82 -19.08
CA LYS A 3 8.15 26.96 -17.64
C LYS A 3 6.71 26.48 -17.42
N GLY A 4 6.53 25.34 -16.76
CA GLY A 4 5.22 24.86 -16.30
C GLY A 4 4.79 25.62 -15.06
N GLY A 5 3.78 26.48 -15.19
CA GLY A 5 3.27 27.34 -14.13
C GLY A 5 2.25 26.64 -13.21
N GLY A 6 2.50 26.78 -11.90
CA GLY A 6 1.57 26.92 -10.77
C GLY A 6 0.17 26.29 -10.79
N CYS A 7 -0.08 25.44 -9.78
CA CYS A 7 -1.42 25.18 -9.25
C CYS A 7 -2.00 26.45 -8.60
N PHE A 8 -3.18 26.89 -9.07
CA PHE A 8 -4.02 27.90 -8.42
C PHE A 8 -5.18 27.21 -7.66
N PRO A 9 -5.46 27.54 -6.39
CA PRO A 9 -6.59 26.98 -5.65
C PRO A 9 -7.90 27.73 -5.95
N SER A 10 -8.96 27.00 -6.32
CA SER A 10 -10.30 27.54 -6.56
C SER A 10 -11.08 27.76 -5.26
N LYS A 11 -11.38 29.03 -4.95
CA LYS A 11 -12.40 29.42 -3.96
C LYS A 11 -13.53 30.18 -4.66
N ARG A 12 -14.77 29.79 -4.34
CA ARG A 12 -16.07 30.48 -4.54
C ARG A 12 -16.55 30.68 -5.98
N ARG A 13 -17.62 29.97 -6.34
CA ARG A 13 -18.52 30.33 -7.44
C ARG A 13 -19.80 30.93 -6.86
N GLN A 14 -20.01 32.23 -7.04
CA GLN A 14 -21.28 32.94 -6.76
C GLN A 14 -22.30 32.64 -7.87
N ARG A 15 -23.59 32.56 -7.52
CA ARG A 15 -24.74 32.46 -8.44
C ARG A 15 -25.19 33.86 -8.88
N GLY A 16 -25.56 33.98 -10.17
CA GLY A 16 -26.23 35.12 -10.78
C GLY A 16 -27.66 34.78 -11.29
N PRO A 17 -28.44 35.76 -11.79
CA PRO A 17 -29.78 36.07 -11.25
C PRO A 17 -30.94 36.05 -12.27
N GLY A 18 -32.18 36.24 -11.77
CA GLY A 18 -33.39 36.63 -12.52
C GLY A 18 -34.61 35.74 -12.19
N LEU A 19 -35.85 36.20 -12.01
CA LEU A 19 -36.53 37.51 -12.16
C LEU A 19 -37.74 37.55 -11.20
N ALA A 20 -38.33 38.75 -11.04
CA ALA A 20 -39.16 39.21 -9.93
C ALA A 20 -40.69 38.97 -10.02
N SER A 21 -41.34 39.17 -8.85
CA SER A 21 -42.69 39.76 -8.56
C SER A 21 -43.95 39.05 -9.12
N ASP A 22 -45.11 38.93 -8.45
CA ASP A 22 -45.83 39.79 -7.50
C ASP A 22 -46.72 39.01 -6.48
N ARG A 23 -47.07 39.71 -5.39
CA ARG A 23 -48.18 39.47 -4.42
C ARG A 23 -49.55 39.41 -5.15
N ALA A 24 -50.68 38.88 -4.65
CA ALA A 24 -51.14 38.25 -3.41
C ALA A 24 -52.56 37.67 -3.70
N THR A 25 -53.03 36.67 -2.95
CA THR A 25 -54.37 36.64 -2.30
C THR A 25 -54.58 35.33 -1.54
N THR A 26 -55.27 35.47 -0.41
CA THR A 26 -55.67 34.48 0.60
C THR A 26 -56.68 33.46 0.09
N VAL A 27 -56.73 32.27 0.70
CA VAL A 27 -57.91 31.60 1.30
C VAL A 27 -57.65 30.09 1.48
N GLY A 28 -58.05 29.54 2.63
CA GLY A 28 -58.44 28.14 2.74
C GLY A 28 -57.66 27.32 3.77
N SER A 29 -58.24 27.18 4.96
CA SER A 29 -57.87 26.21 5.99
C SER A 29 -58.17 24.77 5.54
N ASP A 30 -57.63 23.83 6.31
CA ASP A 30 -57.93 22.39 6.37
C ASP A 30 -57.12 21.45 5.47
N ALA A 31 -55.98 21.00 6.02
CA ALA A 31 -55.60 19.60 5.93
C ALA A 31 -54.79 19.20 7.17
N HIS A 32 -55.42 18.40 8.03
CA HIS A 32 -54.87 17.73 9.20
C HIS A 32 -53.67 16.84 8.83
N VAL A 33 -52.53 17.05 9.46
CA VAL A 33 -51.37 16.14 9.39
C VAL A 33 -51.49 15.15 10.55
N PRO A 34 -51.72 13.84 10.32
CA PRO A 34 -51.66 12.86 11.40
C PRO A 34 -50.20 12.60 11.79
N ALA A 35 -49.96 12.60 13.10
CA ALA A 35 -48.66 12.26 13.69
C ALA A 35 -48.27 10.81 13.35
N ARG A 36 -47.05 10.60 12.87
CA ARG A 36 -46.53 9.28 12.53
C ARG A 36 -46.12 8.56 13.82
N GLU A 37 -46.83 7.47 14.09
CA GLU A 37 -46.63 6.52 15.17
C GLU A 37 -45.24 5.86 15.09
N LYS A 38 -44.58 5.70 16.24
CA LYS A 38 -43.29 5.01 16.36
C LYS A 38 -43.50 3.52 16.07
N THR A 39 -42.88 3.02 15.01
CA THR A 39 -42.74 1.58 14.78
C THR A 39 -41.30 1.19 15.09
N GLU A 40 -41.13 0.46 16.19
CA GLU A 40 -39.91 -0.23 16.57
C GLU A 40 -39.71 -1.48 15.68
N GLY A 41 -38.46 -1.75 15.30
CA GLY A 41 -38.01 -3.04 14.80
C GLY A 41 -37.61 -3.07 13.33
N SER A 42 -36.30 -3.08 13.06
CA SER A 42 -35.69 -3.67 11.85
C SER A 42 -34.19 -3.89 12.07
N ALA A 43 -33.87 -5.11 12.50
CA ALA A 43 -32.65 -5.91 12.32
C ALA A 43 -31.27 -5.20 12.26
N GLU A 44 -30.48 -5.37 13.32
CA GLU A 44 -29.02 -5.32 13.23
C GLU A 44 -28.51 -6.45 12.34
N ILE A 45 -27.77 -6.09 11.28
CA ILE A 45 -26.96 -7.03 10.52
C ILE A 45 -25.72 -7.31 11.38
N VAL A 46 -25.73 -8.43 12.09
CA VAL A 46 -24.54 -8.95 12.76
C VAL A 46 -23.63 -9.49 11.66
N GLU A 47 -22.56 -8.76 11.33
CA GLU A 47 -21.45 -9.35 10.56
C GLU A 47 -21.00 -10.61 11.32
N PRO A 48 -20.91 -11.78 10.66
CA PRO A 48 -20.42 -12.97 11.32
C PRO A 48 -18.96 -12.71 11.69
N ALA A 49 -18.73 -12.44 12.98
CA ALA A 49 -17.41 -12.36 13.56
C ALA A 49 -16.73 -13.70 13.31
N VAL A 50 -15.82 -13.72 12.34
CA VAL A 50 -14.87 -14.82 12.18
C VAL A 50 -14.19 -14.94 13.54
N PRO A 51 -14.31 -16.08 14.24
CA PRO A 51 -13.71 -16.22 15.56
C PRO A 51 -12.22 -15.91 15.42
N PRO A 52 -11.64 -15.13 16.34
CA PRO A 52 -10.21 -14.91 16.32
C PRO A 52 -9.57 -16.28 16.39
N LEU A 53 -8.89 -16.67 15.30
CA LEU A 53 -8.02 -17.83 15.32
C LEU A 53 -7.14 -17.62 16.54
N ALA A 54 -7.22 -18.53 17.52
CA ALA A 54 -6.34 -18.49 18.67
C ALA A 54 -4.94 -18.80 18.15
N VAL A 55 -4.23 -17.76 17.70
CA VAL A 55 -2.88 -17.90 17.16
C VAL A 55 -1.95 -17.91 18.37
N GLU A 56 -1.70 -19.12 18.88
CA GLU A 56 -0.70 -19.35 19.92
C GLU A 56 0.72 -19.02 19.42
N HIS A 57 0.88 -18.86 18.09
CA HIS A 57 2.12 -18.50 17.43
C HIS A 57 1.99 -17.17 16.69
N LYS A 58 2.93 -16.24 16.91
CA LYS A 58 2.94 -14.96 16.21
C LYS A 58 3.22 -15.17 14.71
N LEU A 59 2.35 -14.64 13.85
CA LEU A 59 2.48 -14.71 12.39
C LEU A 59 3.69 -13.90 11.93
N LYS A 60 4.52 -14.47 11.06
CA LYS A 60 5.73 -13.81 10.55
C LYS A 60 5.50 -13.26 9.14
N ILE A 61 5.57 -11.95 9.00
CA ILE A 61 5.54 -11.26 7.72
C ILE A 61 6.94 -10.84 7.33
N PHE A 62 7.45 -11.41 6.24
CA PHE A 62 8.77 -11.05 5.72
C PHE A 62 8.63 -9.86 4.78
N ILE A 63 9.37 -8.80 5.06
CA ILE A 63 9.45 -7.60 4.23
C ILE A 63 10.79 -7.65 3.52
N VAL A 64 10.79 -8.21 2.32
CA VAL A 64 11.98 -8.45 1.50
C VAL A 64 12.10 -7.35 0.47
N PHE A 65 13.19 -6.59 0.49
CA PHE A 65 13.32 -5.44 -0.40
C PHE A 65 14.71 -5.27 -1.01
N TYR A 66 14.73 -4.58 -2.15
CA TYR A 66 15.94 -4.00 -2.74
C TYR A 66 15.84 -2.48 -2.70
N SER A 67 16.91 -1.81 -2.27
CA SER A 67 16.95 -0.35 -2.16
C SER A 67 18.33 0.17 -2.56
N MET A 68 18.43 0.80 -3.73
CA MET A 68 19.67 1.40 -4.19
C MET A 68 20.00 2.70 -3.42
N TYR A 69 19.02 3.59 -3.27
CA TYR A 69 19.22 4.94 -2.69
C TYR A 69 18.54 5.15 -1.33
N GLY A 70 18.03 4.09 -0.69
CA GLY A 70 17.40 4.17 0.63
C GLY A 70 15.89 4.45 0.62
N HIS A 71 15.29 4.92 -0.48
CA HIS A 71 13.85 5.23 -0.52
C HIS A 71 12.94 4.02 -0.23
N VAL A 72 13.24 2.86 -0.83
CA VAL A 72 12.46 1.64 -0.60
C VAL A 72 12.68 1.11 0.81
N GLU A 73 13.90 1.25 1.35
CA GLU A 73 14.19 0.89 2.74
C GLU A 73 13.40 1.75 3.73
N ALA A 74 13.33 3.06 3.50
CA ALA A 74 12.54 3.95 4.33
C ALA A 74 11.05 3.55 4.33
N LEU A 75 10.51 3.19 3.17
CA LEU A 75 9.14 2.67 3.05
C LEU A 75 8.98 1.31 3.77
N ALA A 76 9.91 0.37 3.58
CA ALA A 76 9.92 -0.93 4.24
C ALA A 76 9.91 -0.79 5.77
N ARG A 77 10.65 0.17 6.34
CA ARG A 77 10.64 0.45 7.78
C ARG A 77 9.29 0.96 8.27
N GLN A 78 8.59 1.77 7.49
CA GLN A 78 7.23 2.20 7.86
C GLN A 78 6.22 1.06 7.76
N ILE A 79 6.34 0.23 6.72
CA ILE A 79 5.53 -0.99 6.58
C ILE A 79 5.76 -1.91 7.78
N LYS A 80 7.02 -2.13 8.20
CA LYS A 80 7.35 -2.92 9.39
C LYS A 80 6.65 -2.39 10.64
N LYS A 81 6.66 -1.07 10.86
CA LYS A 81 5.92 -0.46 11.98
C LYS A 81 4.42 -0.72 11.92
N GLY A 82 3.83 -0.67 10.72
CA GLY A 82 2.41 -1.00 10.53
C GLY A 82 2.11 -2.47 10.82
N VAL A 83 2.96 -3.38 10.33
CA VAL A 83 2.86 -4.82 10.61
C VAL A 83 2.99 -5.11 12.10
N ASP A 84 4.02 -4.58 12.76
CA ASP A 84 4.26 -4.78 14.20
C ASP A 84 3.16 -4.17 15.08
N GLY A 85 2.39 -3.21 14.55
CA GLY A 85 1.24 -2.63 15.23
C GLY A 85 -0.02 -3.51 15.23
N THR A 86 0.01 -4.64 14.52
CA THR A 86 -1.10 -5.60 14.46
C THR A 86 -0.90 -6.71 15.50
N GLU A 87 -1.92 -6.98 16.31
CA GLU A 87 -1.87 -8.04 17.32
C GLU A 87 -1.61 -9.41 16.68
N GLY A 88 -0.70 -10.18 17.27
CA GLY A 88 -0.36 -11.52 16.78
C GLY A 88 0.51 -11.56 15.52
N VAL A 89 1.04 -10.43 15.03
CA VAL A 89 1.87 -10.36 13.81
C VAL A 89 3.25 -9.74 14.07
N GLU A 90 4.29 -10.26 13.43
CA GLU A 90 5.66 -9.77 13.48
C GLU A 90 6.19 -9.45 12.08
N GLY A 91 6.72 -8.25 11.88
CA GLY A 91 7.45 -7.90 10.67
C GLY A 91 8.94 -8.17 10.79
N ALA A 92 9.52 -8.89 9.83
CA ALA A 92 10.97 -9.07 9.70
C ALA A 92 11.48 -8.38 8.42
N LEU A 93 12.52 -7.54 8.54
CA LEU A 93 13.10 -6.83 7.39
C LEU A 93 14.26 -7.64 6.81
N TYR A 94 14.28 -7.78 5.49
CA TYR A 94 15.35 -8.45 4.76
C TYR A 94 15.75 -7.69 3.50
N ARG A 95 17.05 -7.64 3.23
CA ARG A 95 17.61 -7.09 1.99
C ARG A 95 17.82 -8.20 0.97
N VAL A 96 17.59 -7.86 -0.30
CA VAL A 96 18.08 -8.65 -1.43
C VAL A 96 19.54 -8.27 -1.71
N ALA A 97 20.35 -9.27 -2.09
CA ALA A 97 21.75 -9.07 -2.40
C ALA A 97 21.97 -8.07 -3.55
N GLU A 98 23.00 -7.25 -3.43
CA GLU A 98 23.44 -6.36 -4.50
C GLU A 98 24.23 -7.15 -5.54
N THR A 99 23.97 -6.89 -6.83
CA THR A 99 24.62 -7.60 -7.95
C THR A 99 25.56 -6.70 -8.74
N LEU A 100 25.52 -5.39 -8.54
CA LEU A 100 26.45 -4.47 -9.18
C LEU A 100 27.81 -4.48 -8.47
N PRO A 101 28.92 -4.36 -9.23
CA PRO A 101 30.25 -4.18 -8.66
C PRO A 101 30.35 -2.94 -7.77
N SER A 102 31.22 -2.98 -6.76
CA SER A 102 31.39 -1.87 -5.81
C SER A 102 31.85 -0.57 -6.48
N ASP A 103 32.73 -0.63 -7.49
CA ASP A 103 33.19 0.55 -8.21
C ASP A 103 32.06 1.25 -8.99
N VAL A 104 31.08 0.48 -9.48
CA VAL A 104 29.88 1.03 -10.11
C VAL A 104 29.00 1.71 -9.07
N LEU A 105 28.80 1.09 -7.90
CA LEU A 105 28.02 1.68 -6.81
C LEU A 105 28.61 2.99 -6.30
N GLU A 106 29.94 3.06 -6.19
CA GLU A 106 30.67 4.28 -5.83
C GLU A 106 30.44 5.39 -6.86
N LYS A 107 30.56 5.08 -8.15
CA LYS A 107 30.28 6.03 -9.25
C LYS A 107 28.83 6.51 -9.26
N MET A 108 27.90 5.64 -8.85
CA MET A 108 26.47 5.95 -8.73
C MET A 108 26.13 6.72 -7.45
N LEU A 109 27.09 6.97 -6.56
CA LEU A 109 26.91 7.60 -5.25
C LEU A 109 25.84 6.86 -4.41
N ALA A 110 25.81 5.53 -4.51
CA ALA A 110 24.91 4.72 -3.72
C ALA A 110 25.32 4.79 -2.24
N PRO A 111 24.41 5.13 -1.31
CA PRO A 111 24.74 5.16 0.11
C PRO A 111 25.06 3.74 0.62
N PRO A 112 25.91 3.64 1.68
CA PRO A 112 26.16 2.38 2.34
C PRO A 112 24.86 1.79 2.89
N LYS A 113 24.77 0.47 2.91
CA LYS A 113 23.59 -0.24 3.41
C LYS A 113 23.67 -0.44 4.91
N ASP A 114 22.53 -0.43 5.59
CA ASP A 114 22.46 -0.74 7.01
C ASP A 114 22.83 -2.22 7.26
N PRO A 115 23.93 -2.51 8.00
CA PRO A 115 24.32 -3.89 8.31
C PRO A 115 23.35 -4.58 9.26
N ALA A 116 22.50 -3.84 9.99
CA ALA A 116 21.53 -4.41 10.93
C ALA A 116 20.38 -5.14 10.23
N ILE A 117 20.11 -4.84 8.95
CA ILE A 117 19.13 -5.58 8.16
C ILE A 117 19.86 -6.70 7.41
N PRO A 118 19.59 -7.98 7.69
CA PRO A 118 20.27 -9.10 7.05
C PRO A 118 19.92 -9.21 5.56
N VAL A 119 20.80 -9.85 4.79
CA VAL A 119 20.51 -10.27 3.42
C VAL A 119 19.87 -11.66 3.48
N ILE A 120 18.75 -11.85 2.80
CA ILE A 120 18.00 -13.12 2.81
C ILE A 120 18.42 -14.04 1.67
N ALA A 121 18.53 -15.33 1.95
CA ALA A 121 18.61 -16.40 0.96
C ALA A 121 17.22 -16.87 0.54
N ALA A 122 17.06 -17.28 -0.72
CA ALA A 122 15.76 -17.71 -1.25
C ALA A 122 15.10 -18.80 -0.39
N SER A 123 15.86 -19.76 0.14
CA SER A 123 15.33 -20.86 0.96
C SER A 123 14.58 -20.41 2.21
N GLU A 124 14.97 -19.26 2.79
CA GLU A 124 14.37 -18.73 4.02
C GLU A 124 12.96 -18.18 3.79
N LEU A 125 12.56 -17.89 2.54
CA LEU A 125 11.20 -17.43 2.22
C LEU A 125 10.10 -18.39 2.69
N ALA A 126 10.41 -19.69 2.81
CA ALA A 126 9.46 -20.69 3.26
C ALA A 126 9.02 -20.50 4.72
N GLU A 127 9.83 -19.82 5.54
CA GLU A 127 9.58 -19.56 6.95
C GLU A 127 8.56 -18.44 7.20
N ALA A 128 8.26 -17.63 6.18
CA ALA A 128 7.31 -16.53 6.28
C ALA A 128 5.86 -17.04 6.21
N ASP A 129 4.95 -16.51 7.00
CA ASP A 129 3.51 -16.76 6.85
C ASP A 129 2.92 -15.87 5.74
N GLY A 130 3.51 -14.70 5.52
CA GLY A 130 3.19 -13.79 4.40
C GLY A 130 4.40 -12.96 3.99
N ILE A 131 4.40 -12.45 2.76
CA ILE A 131 5.58 -11.79 2.18
C ILE A 131 5.20 -10.45 1.56
N LEU A 132 5.98 -9.42 1.84
CA LEU A 132 5.91 -8.12 1.18
C LEU A 132 7.20 -7.87 0.43
N PHE A 133 7.10 -7.69 -0.89
CA PHE A 133 8.24 -7.43 -1.76
C PHE A 133 8.35 -5.94 -2.11
N GLY A 134 9.52 -5.36 -1.85
CA GLY A 134 9.77 -3.94 -2.07
C GLY A 134 10.87 -3.66 -3.08
N PHE A 135 10.63 -2.85 -4.11
CA PHE A 135 11.71 -2.50 -5.04
C PHE A 135 11.50 -1.20 -5.82
N PRO A 136 12.58 -0.55 -6.27
CA PRO A 136 12.47 0.61 -7.14
C PRO A 136 12.08 0.17 -8.54
N THR A 137 11.42 1.06 -9.27
CA THR A 137 11.21 0.86 -10.71
C THR A 137 12.50 1.00 -11.50
N ARG A 138 12.65 0.15 -12.52
CA ARG A 138 13.66 0.22 -13.58
C ARG A 138 12.95 -0.01 -14.91
N TYR A 139 12.65 1.09 -15.61
CA TYR A 139 11.98 1.09 -16.92
C TYR A 139 10.63 0.38 -16.92
N GLY A 140 9.83 0.56 -15.86
CA GLY A 140 8.53 -0.09 -15.72
C GLY A 140 8.61 -1.55 -15.26
N CYS A 141 9.81 -2.04 -14.93
CA CYS A 141 10.05 -3.37 -14.39
C CYS A 141 10.73 -3.32 -13.02
N MET A 142 10.80 -4.48 -12.35
CA MET A 142 11.62 -4.66 -11.15
C MET A 142 13.11 -4.47 -11.43
N ALA A 143 13.89 -4.14 -10.41
CA ALA A 143 15.35 -4.11 -10.52
C ALA A 143 15.93 -5.51 -10.79
N ALA A 144 17.05 -5.58 -11.52
CA ALA A 144 17.70 -6.85 -11.87
C ALA A 144 18.06 -7.70 -10.64
N GLN A 145 18.39 -7.06 -9.52
CA GLN A 145 18.67 -7.69 -8.23
C GLN A 145 17.48 -8.50 -7.71
N ILE A 146 16.26 -7.95 -7.81
CA ILE A 146 15.03 -8.67 -7.44
C ILE A 146 14.78 -9.82 -8.39
N LYS A 147 14.96 -9.60 -9.70
CA LYS A 147 14.78 -10.65 -10.69
C LYS A 147 15.74 -11.81 -10.45
N ALA A 148 17.01 -11.54 -10.17
CA ALA A 148 18.00 -12.54 -9.81
C ALA A 148 17.62 -13.30 -8.52
N PHE A 149 17.10 -12.60 -7.52
CA PHE A 149 16.58 -13.24 -6.31
C PHE A 149 15.41 -14.18 -6.60
N PHE A 150 14.42 -13.75 -7.39
CA PHE A 150 13.33 -14.63 -7.82
C PHE A 150 13.82 -15.81 -8.65
N ASP A 151 14.80 -15.63 -9.52
CA ASP A 151 15.38 -16.73 -10.30
C ASP A 151 16.07 -17.78 -9.42
N SER A 152 16.58 -17.37 -8.24
CA SER A 152 17.15 -18.30 -7.25
C SER A 152 16.10 -19.13 -6.48
N THR A 153 14.80 -18.84 -6.64
CA THR A 153 13.71 -19.56 -5.94
C THR A 153 13.28 -20.87 -6.62
N GLY A 154 13.98 -21.33 -7.66
CA GLY A 154 13.59 -22.50 -8.46
C GLY A 154 13.32 -23.78 -7.65
N GLN A 155 14.08 -24.03 -6.58
CA GLN A 155 13.83 -25.18 -5.70
C GLN A 155 12.52 -25.04 -4.91
N LEU A 156 12.22 -23.85 -4.39
CA LEU A 156 10.97 -23.58 -3.68
C LEU A 156 9.76 -23.72 -4.59
N TRP A 157 9.88 -23.27 -5.84
CA TRP A 157 8.85 -23.44 -6.85
C TRP A 157 8.60 -24.91 -7.16
N ARG A 158 9.66 -25.70 -7.40
CA ARG A 158 9.55 -27.14 -7.65
C ARG A 158 8.84 -27.88 -6.50
N GLU A 159 9.09 -27.46 -5.27
CA GLU A 159 8.52 -28.06 -4.05
C GLU A 159 7.20 -27.41 -3.60
N GLN A 160 6.69 -26.41 -4.34
CA GLN A 160 5.48 -25.64 -4.00
C GLN A 160 5.50 -25.01 -2.59
N LYS A 161 6.69 -24.73 -2.04
CA LYS A 161 6.87 -24.25 -0.66
C LYS A 161 6.28 -22.87 -0.37
N LEU A 162 6.04 -22.08 -1.40
CA LEU A 162 5.42 -20.75 -1.29
C LEU A 162 3.94 -20.75 -1.68
N ALA A 163 3.37 -21.90 -2.10
CA ALA A 163 1.98 -21.98 -2.48
C ALA A 163 1.06 -21.67 -1.28
N GLY A 164 0.05 -20.83 -1.51
CA GLY A 164 -0.91 -20.43 -0.48
C GLY A 164 -0.44 -19.32 0.47
N LYS A 165 0.84 -18.91 0.43
CA LYS A 165 1.33 -17.79 1.23
C LYS A 165 0.89 -16.46 0.60
N PRO A 166 0.18 -15.56 1.32
CA PRO A 166 -0.16 -14.26 0.79
C PRO A 166 1.08 -13.42 0.49
N ALA A 167 1.06 -12.72 -0.64
CA ALA A 167 2.13 -11.84 -1.07
C ALA A 167 1.59 -10.46 -1.47
N GLY A 168 2.34 -9.41 -1.15
CA GLY A 168 2.07 -8.05 -1.58
C GLY A 168 3.32 -7.37 -2.12
N LEU A 169 3.14 -6.28 -2.86
CA LEU A 169 4.21 -5.56 -3.54
C LEU A 169 4.13 -4.07 -3.19
N PHE A 170 5.29 -3.43 -3.03
CA PHE A 170 5.38 -1.99 -2.88
C PHE A 170 6.56 -1.45 -3.69
N VAL A 171 6.34 -0.31 -4.33
CA VAL A 171 7.29 0.24 -5.30
C VAL A 171 7.65 1.69 -5.01
N SER A 172 8.84 2.10 -5.44
CA SER A 172 9.29 3.49 -5.40
C SER A 172 9.74 3.93 -6.79
N THR A 173 9.34 5.14 -7.19
CA THR A 173 9.70 5.75 -8.47
C THR A 173 9.94 7.25 -8.30
N GLY A 174 10.72 7.84 -9.19
CA GLY A 174 11.12 9.25 -9.14
C GLY A 174 10.11 10.23 -9.72
N THR A 175 9.10 9.75 -10.46
CA THR A 175 8.12 10.62 -11.16
C THR A 175 6.71 10.05 -11.07
N GLN A 176 5.71 10.93 -11.15
CA GLN A 176 4.32 10.51 -11.33
C GLN A 176 4.14 9.84 -12.69
N GLY A 177 3.46 8.69 -12.74
CA GLY A 177 3.32 7.88 -13.96
C GLY A 177 4.61 7.16 -14.38
N GLY A 178 5.67 7.21 -13.57
CA GLY A 178 6.95 6.56 -13.83
C GLY A 178 6.94 5.05 -13.56
N GLY A 179 5.83 4.36 -13.80
CA GLY A 179 5.71 2.91 -13.62
C GLY A 179 5.33 2.46 -12.21
N GLN A 180 4.61 3.27 -11.41
CA GLN A 180 4.05 2.83 -10.12
C GLN A 180 3.19 1.56 -10.27
N GLU A 181 2.39 1.51 -11.33
CA GLU A 181 1.44 0.42 -11.57
C GLU A 181 2.11 -0.69 -12.36
N THR A 182 2.79 -0.37 -13.46
CA THR A 182 3.35 -1.38 -14.38
C THR A 182 4.50 -2.20 -13.77
N THR A 183 5.18 -1.66 -12.76
CA THR A 183 6.27 -2.37 -12.06
C THR A 183 5.75 -3.35 -11.01
N ALA A 184 4.55 -3.07 -10.48
CA ALA A 184 3.94 -3.79 -9.37
C ALA A 184 3.24 -5.09 -9.83
#